data_AF-A0A1V6AGL4-F1
#
_entry.id   AF-A0A1V6AGL4-F1
#
_cell.length_a   1.000
_cell.length_b   1.000
_cell.length_c   1.000
_cell.angle_alpha   90.00
_cell.angle_beta   90.00
_cell.angle_gamma   90.00
#
_symmetry.space_group_name_H-M   'P 1'
#
loop_
_entity.id
_entity.type
_entity.pdbx_description
1 polymer ?
#
loop_
_entity_poly.entity_id
_entity_poly.type
_entity_poly.pdbx_seq_one_letter_code
_entity_poly.pdbx_strand_id
1 'polypeptide(L)'
;MNNLVSLFKSIDISGKLVILLIIFVFLAAFTINLLIKLQYQKLSKQINNRQNRRAGTFKNEMLNEIVQDYKLAGEINNNNVNTQAIIEKNFEEHMKLSSFGETFVRKSQAMMVTLGLLGTFIGLTISVSELVNVLLQDIGSSSLDWNEILVRLAGAAKGMGAAFSTSLVGLLGSVILNFALIAVDCEDQKRSLMIDIEEYLDNNIAVLIAKDKETEYTMMNRILKDTFVEFGSKIEDTLKQTIESFADKLTNVVMDVSVSSQALDTTVERFDSAISTLAVAMKDMSDFNLNLKENVDKMDVSFIKMSESLSDSANLIIKNYDAIREFADDVKNAAGQMAVSNKETMQELATLAIQVDQTVTALQQLTGTMKQSSEENAASYNNMKDAFEKAIIATSMEVSSLTDKIKNSFEEALQESSDIIAQKTASTMEKSMESVNKMSESFENNQKILAQTIASLPEQTMVYNKSVSGKIQKKLDDIEKAIRND
;
A
#
# COMPACT_ATOMS: atom_id res chain seq x y z
N MET A 1 43.26 -19.73 3.56
CA MET A 1 42.47 -20.62 2.66
C MET A 1 41.35 -21.37 3.37
N ASN A 2 41.52 -21.85 4.62
CA ASN A 2 40.51 -22.63 5.35
C ASN A 2 39.20 -21.88 5.69
N ASN A 3 39.23 -20.57 5.94
CA ASN A 3 38.03 -19.78 6.30
C ASN A 3 37.10 -19.46 5.10
N LEU A 4 37.65 -19.37 3.89
CA LEU A 4 36.87 -19.18 2.66
C LEU A 4 36.16 -20.48 2.25
N VAL A 5 36.84 -21.61 2.44
CA VAL A 5 36.27 -22.94 2.16
C VAL A 5 35.20 -23.32 3.18
N SER A 6 35.34 -22.91 4.45
CA SER A 6 34.30 -23.13 5.47
C SER A 6 33.06 -22.26 5.21
N LEU A 7 33.23 -21.01 4.79
CA LEU A 7 32.12 -20.16 4.32
C LEU A 7 31.42 -20.78 3.10
N PHE A 8 32.19 -21.31 2.14
CA PHE A 8 31.62 -21.99 0.98
C PHE A 8 30.80 -23.23 1.35
N LYS A 9 31.24 -23.99 2.37
CA LYS A 9 30.48 -25.15 2.87
C LYS A 9 29.17 -24.75 3.56
N SER A 10 29.12 -23.60 4.23
CA SER A 10 27.91 -23.09 4.89
C SER A 10 26.91 -22.40 3.96
N ILE A 11 27.25 -22.15 2.68
CA ILE A 11 26.33 -21.50 1.73
C ILE A 11 25.31 -22.51 1.18
N ASP A 12 24.07 -22.05 1.05
CA ASP A 12 22.98 -22.81 0.44
C ASP A 12 23.26 -23.14 -1.04
N ILE A 13 22.63 -24.17 -1.59
CA ILE A 13 22.89 -24.66 -2.95
C ILE A 13 22.65 -23.56 -3.99
N SER A 14 21.62 -22.74 -3.77
CA SER A 14 21.27 -21.58 -4.59
C SER A 14 22.41 -20.56 -4.68
N GLY A 15 22.99 -20.17 -3.53
CA GLY A 15 24.10 -19.21 -3.47
C GLY A 15 25.39 -19.73 -4.11
N LYS A 16 25.66 -21.04 -4.00
CA LYS A 16 26.83 -21.67 -4.65
C LYS A 16 26.75 -21.58 -6.18
N LEU A 17 25.57 -21.78 -6.76
CA LEU A 17 25.37 -21.67 -8.21
C LEU A 17 25.65 -20.25 -8.70
N VAL A 18 25.15 -19.23 -7.98
CA VAL A 18 25.40 -17.83 -8.33
C VAL A 18 26.88 -17.49 -8.25
N ILE A 19 27.58 -17.93 -7.20
CA ILE A 19 29.04 -17.69 -7.08
C ILE A 19 29.81 -18.38 -8.21
N LEU A 20 29.46 -19.63 -8.56
CA LEU A 20 30.10 -20.34 -9.66
C LEU A 20 29.90 -19.59 -10.98
N LEU A 21 28.69 -19.07 -11.22
CA LEU A 21 28.38 -18.29 -12.41
C LEU A 21 29.13 -16.94 -12.43
N ILE A 22 29.29 -16.26 -11.28
CA ILE A 22 30.13 -15.05 -11.17
C ILE A 22 31.60 -15.38 -11.50
N ILE A 23 32.15 -16.47 -10.96
CA ILE A 23 33.52 -16.93 -11.25
C ILE A 23 33.68 -17.28 -12.73
N PHE A 24 32.68 -17.91 -13.34
CA PHE A 24 32.68 -18.22 -14.76
C PHE A 24 32.73 -16.95 -15.61
N VAL A 25 31.89 -15.95 -15.32
CA VAL A 25 31.90 -14.65 -16.02
C VAL A 25 33.26 -13.97 -15.86
N PHE A 26 33.83 -13.99 -14.65
CA PHE A 26 35.16 -13.44 -14.39
C PHE A 26 36.24 -14.09 -15.25
N LEU A 27 36.32 -15.43 -15.24
CA LEU A 27 37.32 -16.18 -16.01
C LEU A 27 37.12 -16.02 -17.52
N ALA A 28 35.87 -16.03 -17.97
CA ALA A 28 35.53 -15.82 -19.38
C ALA A 28 35.96 -14.41 -19.83
N ALA A 29 35.60 -13.37 -19.07
CA ALA A 29 35.97 -11.99 -19.40
C ALA A 29 37.49 -11.80 -19.44
N PHE A 30 38.20 -12.31 -18.42
CA PHE A 30 39.66 -12.21 -18.37
C PHE A 30 40.32 -12.97 -19.54
N THR A 31 39.85 -14.17 -19.85
CA THR A 31 40.41 -15.00 -20.93
C THR A 31 40.13 -14.39 -22.31
N ILE A 32 38.90 -13.93 -22.56
CA ILE A 32 38.52 -13.27 -23.82
C ILE A 32 39.35 -12.01 -24.02
N ASN A 33 39.48 -11.17 -22.99
CA ASN A 33 40.30 -9.97 -23.03
C ASN A 33 41.76 -10.29 -23.42
N LEU A 34 42.36 -11.32 -22.80
CA LEU A 34 43.72 -11.73 -23.10
C LEU A 34 43.88 -12.27 -24.53
N LEU A 35 42.93 -13.08 -25.01
CA LEU A 35 42.96 -13.64 -26.36
C LEU A 35 42.89 -12.54 -27.42
N ILE A 36 41.99 -11.57 -27.26
CA ILE A 36 41.84 -10.44 -28.17
C ILE A 36 43.10 -9.57 -28.17
N LYS A 37 43.62 -9.25 -26.98
CA LYS A 37 44.89 -8.51 -26.86
C LYS A 37 46.04 -9.21 -27.58
N LEU A 38 46.18 -10.53 -27.40
CA LEU A 38 47.21 -11.32 -28.08
C LEU A 38 47.02 -11.34 -29.60
N GLN A 39 45.76 -11.39 -30.08
CA GLN A 39 45.45 -11.30 -31.51
C GLN A 39 45.90 -9.96 -32.09
N TYR A 40 45.56 -8.84 -31.44
CA TYR A 40 45.98 -7.51 -31.88
C TYR A 40 47.49 -7.32 -31.81
N GLN A 41 48.16 -7.84 -30.78
CA GLN A 41 49.62 -7.84 -30.71
C GLN A 41 50.28 -8.64 -31.83
N LYS A 42 49.69 -9.77 -32.23
CA LYS A 42 50.20 -10.56 -33.37
C LYS A 42 50.09 -9.77 -34.68
N LEU A 43 48.98 -9.07 -34.91
CA LEU A 43 48.79 -8.22 -36.08
C LEU A 43 49.75 -7.03 -36.07
N SER A 44 49.90 -6.36 -34.92
CA SER A 44 50.84 -5.23 -34.77
C SER A 44 52.28 -5.66 -35.03
N LYS A 45 52.68 -6.85 -34.54
CA LYS A 45 54.00 -7.43 -34.86
C LYS A 45 54.16 -7.76 -36.35
N GLN A 46 53.09 -8.19 -37.02
CA GLN A 46 53.14 -8.47 -38.46
C GLN A 46 53.31 -7.21 -39.28
N ILE A 47 52.59 -6.13 -38.94
CA ILE A 47 52.68 -4.88 -39.68
C ILE A 47 53.97 -4.12 -39.37
N ASN A 48 54.48 -4.19 -38.14
CA ASN A 48 55.74 -3.54 -37.78
C ASN A 48 56.99 -4.33 -38.22
N ASN A 49 56.84 -5.52 -38.80
CA ASN A 49 57.96 -6.25 -39.37
C ASN A 49 58.41 -5.61 -40.68
N ARG A 50 59.65 -5.12 -40.70
CA ARG A 50 60.28 -4.45 -41.86
C ARG A 50 60.23 -5.26 -43.15
N GLN A 51 60.31 -6.60 -43.09
CA GLN A 51 60.22 -7.44 -44.29
C GLN A 51 58.82 -7.40 -44.90
N ASN A 52 57.78 -7.51 -44.07
CA ASN A 52 56.39 -7.46 -44.52
C ASN A 52 56.02 -6.08 -45.05
N ARG A 53 56.47 -4.99 -44.38
CA ARG A 53 56.25 -3.61 -44.86
C ARG A 53 56.83 -3.41 -46.26
N ARG A 54 58.00 -3.98 -46.57
CA ARG A 54 58.61 -3.89 -47.91
C ARG A 54 57.92 -4.76 -48.96
N ALA A 55 57.45 -5.94 -48.56
CA ALA A 55 56.80 -6.88 -49.47
C ALA A 55 55.38 -6.46 -49.87
N GLY A 56 54.75 -5.54 -49.12
CA GLY A 56 53.40 -5.07 -49.42
C GLY A 56 52.31 -6.12 -49.19
N THR A 57 52.66 -7.26 -48.59
CA THR A 57 51.77 -8.41 -48.40
C THR A 57 51.99 -9.00 -47.00
N PHE A 58 50.88 -9.33 -46.34
CA PHE A 58 50.80 -9.86 -44.99
C PHE A 58 50.21 -11.26 -45.01
N LYS A 59 50.47 -12.04 -43.95
CA LYS A 59 49.85 -13.37 -43.79
C LYS A 59 48.36 -13.27 -43.44
N ASN A 60 47.92 -12.14 -42.92
CA ASN A 60 46.56 -11.90 -42.50
C ASN A 60 45.77 -11.24 -43.65
N GLU A 61 44.61 -11.82 -43.97
CA GLU A 61 43.74 -11.41 -45.08
C GLU A 61 43.23 -9.97 -44.91
N MET A 62 42.72 -9.63 -43.73
CA MET A 62 42.25 -8.26 -43.42
C MET A 62 43.33 -7.19 -43.65
N LEU A 63 44.59 -7.45 -43.28
CA LEU A 63 45.67 -6.48 -43.55
C LEU A 63 45.94 -6.29 -45.05
N ASN A 64 45.78 -7.34 -45.85
CA ASN A 64 45.95 -7.25 -47.30
C ASN A 64 44.79 -6.51 -47.95
N GLU A 65 43.56 -6.78 -47.52
CA GLU A 65 42.37 -6.07 -48.00
C GLU A 65 42.45 -4.57 -47.68
N ILE A 66 42.90 -4.20 -46.47
CA ILE A 66 43.14 -2.78 -46.12
C ILE A 66 44.13 -2.13 -47.09
N VAL A 67 45.22 -2.81 -47.45
CA VAL A 67 46.20 -2.28 -48.42
C VAL A 67 45.61 -2.17 -49.83
N GLN A 68 44.77 -3.12 -50.24
CA GLN A 68 44.11 -3.08 -51.55
C GLN A 68 43.07 -1.96 -51.63
N ASP A 69 42.20 -1.85 -50.64
CA ASP A 69 41.20 -0.78 -50.53
C ASP A 69 41.87 0.60 -50.53
N TYR A 70 43.00 0.75 -49.82
CA TYR A 70 43.78 1.99 -49.82
C TYR A 70 44.36 2.32 -51.20
N LYS A 71 44.93 1.33 -51.91
CA LYS A 71 45.47 1.53 -53.26
C LYS A 71 44.38 1.94 -54.25
N LEU A 72 43.25 1.23 -54.24
CA LEU A 72 42.08 1.56 -55.08
C LEU A 72 41.57 2.97 -54.80
N ALA A 73 41.46 3.35 -53.52
CA ALA A 73 41.05 4.70 -53.14
C ALA A 73 42.06 5.77 -53.60
N GLY A 74 43.36 5.48 -53.54
CA GLY A 74 44.44 6.37 -53.99
C GLY A 74 44.55 6.53 -55.51
N GLU A 75 44.09 5.54 -56.29
CA GLU A 75 43.96 5.66 -57.74
C GLU A 75 42.81 6.59 -58.14
N ILE A 76 41.68 6.51 -57.42
CA ILE A 76 40.48 7.31 -57.71
C ILE A 76 40.61 8.74 -57.16
N ASN A 77 41.17 8.91 -55.96
CA ASN A 77 41.23 10.19 -55.25
C ASN A 77 42.69 10.56 -54.90
N ASN A 78 43.32 11.33 -55.79
CA ASN A 78 44.76 11.64 -55.78
C ASN A 78 45.32 12.34 -54.53
N ASN A 79 44.52 12.90 -53.63
CA ASN A 79 45.04 13.75 -52.54
C ASN A 79 44.34 13.63 -51.18
N ASN A 80 43.33 12.77 -51.04
CA ASN A 80 42.58 12.73 -49.78
C ASN A 80 41.93 11.35 -49.54
N VAL A 81 42.74 10.31 -49.46
CA VAL A 81 42.28 8.98 -49.06
C VAL A 81 41.92 9.04 -47.58
N ASN A 82 40.68 8.69 -47.23
CA ASN A 82 40.26 8.60 -45.83
C ASN A 82 40.77 7.29 -45.22
N THR A 83 42.04 7.27 -44.82
CA THR A 83 42.74 6.10 -44.28
C THR A 83 42.01 5.49 -43.08
N GLN A 84 41.52 6.32 -42.16
CA GLN A 84 40.82 5.88 -40.96
C GLN A 84 39.56 5.09 -41.29
N ALA A 85 38.73 5.58 -42.23
CA ALA A 85 37.49 4.89 -42.61
C ALA A 85 37.74 3.52 -43.25
N ILE A 86 38.82 3.39 -44.03
CA ILE A 86 39.20 2.10 -44.65
C ILE A 86 39.60 1.10 -43.57
N ILE A 87 40.39 1.54 -42.59
CA ILE A 87 40.81 0.70 -41.46
C ILE A 87 39.59 0.27 -40.65
N GLU A 88 38.76 1.20 -40.21
CA GLU A 88 37.57 0.92 -39.39
C GLU A 88 36.60 -0.05 -40.08
N LYS A 89 36.28 0.17 -41.36
CA LYS A 89 35.43 -0.72 -42.16
C LYS A 89 35.96 -2.16 -42.15
N ASN A 90 37.25 -2.33 -42.42
CA ASN A 90 37.88 -3.66 -42.48
C ASN A 90 37.97 -4.33 -41.10
N PHE A 91 38.16 -3.55 -40.02
CA PHE A 91 38.07 -4.07 -38.65
C PHE A 91 36.65 -4.56 -38.32
N GLU A 92 35.62 -3.82 -38.71
CA GLU A 92 34.24 -4.22 -38.48
C GLU A 92 33.82 -5.43 -39.32
N GLU A 93 34.33 -5.56 -40.53
CA GLU A 93 34.00 -6.67 -41.43
C GLU A 93 34.63 -8.00 -40.97
N HIS A 94 35.93 -7.98 -40.64
CA HIS A 94 36.70 -9.20 -40.35
C HIS A 94 36.83 -9.54 -38.86
N MET A 95 36.70 -8.57 -37.95
CA MET A 95 36.92 -8.77 -36.51
C MET A 95 35.62 -8.72 -35.69
N LYS A 96 34.48 -9.14 -36.26
CA LYS A 96 33.17 -9.15 -35.59
C LYS A 96 33.19 -9.92 -34.27
N LEU A 97 33.83 -11.08 -34.23
CA LEU A 97 33.91 -11.90 -33.01
C LEU A 97 34.74 -11.21 -31.92
N SER A 98 35.84 -10.56 -32.28
CA SER A 98 36.69 -9.81 -31.35
C SER A 98 35.97 -8.55 -30.85
N SER A 99 35.21 -7.84 -31.70
CA SER A 99 34.37 -6.69 -31.32
C SER A 99 33.24 -7.09 -30.35
N PHE A 100 32.61 -8.26 -30.58
CA PHE A 100 31.64 -8.81 -29.63
C PHE A 100 32.32 -9.16 -28.28
N GLY A 101 33.51 -9.76 -28.34
CA GLY A 101 34.30 -10.07 -27.14
C GLY A 101 34.71 -8.84 -26.35
N GLU A 102 35.15 -7.76 -27.02
CA GLU A 102 35.40 -6.44 -26.40
C GLU A 102 34.17 -5.94 -25.66
N THR A 103 33.01 -6.01 -26.31
CA THR A 103 31.74 -5.58 -25.71
C THR A 103 31.34 -6.44 -24.51
N PHE A 104 31.55 -7.76 -24.58
CA PHE A 104 31.34 -8.65 -23.45
C PHE A 104 32.25 -8.31 -22.27
N VAL A 105 33.55 -8.12 -22.52
CA VAL A 105 34.53 -7.75 -21.50
C VAL A 105 34.15 -6.42 -20.84
N ARG A 106 33.77 -5.40 -21.61
CA ARG A 106 33.35 -4.09 -21.10
C ARG A 106 32.08 -4.18 -20.23
N LYS A 107 31.13 -5.05 -20.58
CA LYS A 107 29.89 -5.25 -19.82
C LYS A 107 30.02 -6.24 -18.67
N SER A 108 31.07 -7.05 -18.63
CA SER A 108 31.27 -8.12 -17.64
C SER A 108 31.32 -7.60 -16.21
N GLN A 109 31.93 -6.44 -15.97
CA GLN A 109 32.00 -5.82 -14.64
C GLN A 109 30.60 -5.52 -14.08
N ALA A 110 29.75 -4.87 -14.88
CA ALA A 110 28.36 -4.59 -14.53
C ALA A 110 27.58 -5.89 -14.34
N MET A 111 27.76 -6.86 -15.25
CA MET A 111 27.12 -8.16 -15.16
C MET A 111 27.45 -8.89 -13.86
N MET A 112 28.71 -8.86 -13.38
CA MET A 112 29.10 -9.46 -12.10
C MET A 112 28.40 -8.81 -10.89
N VAL A 113 28.27 -7.48 -10.90
CA VAL A 113 27.54 -6.75 -9.85
C VAL A 113 26.06 -7.12 -9.88
N THR A 114 25.44 -7.12 -11.07
CA THR A 114 24.03 -7.50 -11.24
C THR A 114 23.78 -8.95 -10.82
N LEU A 115 24.69 -9.88 -11.13
CA LEU A 115 24.62 -11.27 -10.70
C LEU A 115 24.78 -11.42 -9.18
N GLY A 116 25.67 -10.62 -8.57
CA GLY A 116 25.80 -10.54 -7.12
C GLY A 116 24.50 -10.07 -6.45
N LEU A 117 23.86 -9.04 -7.02
CA LEU A 117 22.56 -8.53 -6.58
C LEU A 117 21.43 -9.55 -6.78
N LEU A 118 21.41 -10.25 -7.91
CA LEU A 118 20.48 -11.34 -8.18
C LEU A 118 20.61 -12.46 -7.11
N GLY A 119 21.85 -12.79 -6.73
CA GLY A 119 22.11 -13.71 -5.62
C GLY A 119 21.52 -13.23 -4.29
N THR A 120 21.60 -11.94 -4.01
CA THR A 120 20.97 -11.33 -2.82
C THR A 120 19.45 -11.50 -2.86
N PHE A 121 18.82 -11.20 -3.98
CA PHE A 121 17.37 -11.37 -4.13
C PHE A 121 16.95 -12.81 -3.92
N ILE A 122 17.64 -13.76 -4.56
CA ILE A 122 17.34 -15.20 -4.40
C ILE A 122 17.51 -15.63 -2.94
N GLY A 123 18.61 -15.27 -2.27
CA GLY A 123 18.84 -15.68 -0.89
C GLY A 123 17.89 -15.02 0.11
N LEU A 124 17.50 -13.77 -0.10
CA LEU A 124 16.47 -13.12 0.72
C LEU A 124 15.09 -13.74 0.50
N THR A 125 14.71 -14.05 -0.74
CA THR A 125 13.44 -14.74 -1.05
C THR A 125 13.36 -16.10 -0.35
N ILE A 126 14.45 -16.88 -0.36
CA ILE A 126 14.51 -18.15 0.38
C ILE A 126 14.37 -17.91 1.89
N SER A 127 15.06 -16.90 2.43
CA SER A 127 15.01 -16.58 3.86
C SER A 127 13.62 -16.17 4.32
N VAL A 128 12.92 -15.35 3.53
CA VAL A 128 11.54 -14.92 3.79
C VAL A 128 10.57 -16.09 3.69
N SER A 129 10.73 -16.95 2.68
CA SER A 129 9.91 -18.16 2.55
C SER A 129 10.04 -19.07 3.77
N GLU A 130 11.26 -19.29 4.26
CA GLU A 130 11.51 -20.10 5.45
C GLU A 130 10.88 -19.47 6.72
N LEU A 131 10.99 -18.15 6.88
CA LEU A 131 10.34 -17.40 7.97
C LEU A 131 8.81 -17.49 7.94
N VAL A 132 8.21 -17.36 6.75
CA VAL A 132 6.75 -17.50 6.57
C VAL A 132 6.32 -18.93 6.90
N ASN A 133 7.09 -19.95 6.50
CA ASN A 133 6.81 -21.34 6.85
C ASN A 133 6.86 -21.58 8.37
N VAL A 134 7.80 -20.94 9.09
CA VAL A 134 7.83 -20.99 10.56
C VAL A 134 6.54 -20.38 11.15
N LEU A 135 6.10 -19.23 10.64
CA LEU A 135 4.96 -18.48 11.20
C LEU A 135 3.61 -19.14 10.90
N LEU A 136 3.45 -19.81 9.75
CA LEU A 136 2.20 -20.46 9.36
C LEU A 136 1.97 -21.81 10.06
N GLN A 137 3.03 -22.53 10.44
CA GLN A 137 2.92 -23.86 11.06
C GLN A 137 2.54 -23.79 12.56
N ASP A 138 2.76 -22.65 13.19
CA ASP A 138 2.43 -22.37 14.59
C ASP A 138 0.91 -22.25 14.87
N ILE A 139 0.10 -22.01 13.83
CA ILE A 139 -1.35 -21.78 13.96
C ILE A 139 -2.12 -23.10 14.23
N GLY A 140 -1.48 -24.27 14.10
CA GLY A 140 -2.16 -25.58 14.06
C GLY A 140 -1.73 -26.66 15.05
N SER A 141 -0.70 -26.47 15.89
CA SER A 141 -0.17 -27.55 16.75
C SER A 141 0.05 -27.15 18.20
N SER A 142 -0.49 -27.92 19.14
CA SER A 142 -0.57 -27.64 20.57
C SER A 142 0.68 -27.98 21.39
N SER A 143 1.83 -28.20 20.74
CA SER A 143 3.12 -28.39 21.39
C SER A 143 4.23 -27.65 20.63
N LEU A 144 4.68 -26.52 21.19
CA LEU A 144 5.77 -25.73 20.65
C LEU A 144 7.11 -26.44 20.89
N ASP A 145 7.68 -27.10 19.87
CA ASP A 145 9.06 -27.57 19.90
C ASP A 145 10.01 -26.41 19.56
N TRP A 146 10.54 -25.77 20.60
CA TRP A 146 11.50 -24.67 20.48
C TRP A 146 12.77 -25.04 19.70
N ASN A 147 13.18 -26.31 19.70
CA ASN A 147 14.34 -26.74 18.91
C ASN A 147 14.04 -26.70 17.40
N GLU A 148 12.83 -27.05 16.98
CA GLU A 148 12.45 -26.99 15.57
C GLU A 148 12.40 -25.53 15.07
N ILE A 149 11.87 -24.62 15.89
CA ILE A 149 11.84 -23.18 15.59
C ILE A 149 13.27 -22.64 15.46
N LEU A 150 14.18 -22.99 16.39
CA LEU A 150 15.57 -22.53 16.34
C LEU A 150 16.32 -23.07 15.11
N VAL A 151 16.11 -24.33 14.72
CA VAL A 151 16.73 -24.92 13.53
C VAL A 151 16.24 -24.22 12.26
N ARG A 152 14.95 -23.91 12.15
CA ARG A 152 14.36 -23.21 10.99
C ARG A 152 14.75 -21.73 10.93
N LEU A 153 14.80 -21.05 12.08
CA LEU A 153 15.32 -19.68 12.16
C LEU A 153 16.81 -19.61 11.79
N ALA A 154 17.61 -20.61 12.20
CA ALA A 154 18.97 -20.75 11.74
C ALA A 154 19.06 -21.01 10.23
N GLY A 155 18.10 -21.73 9.65
CA GLY A 155 17.92 -21.89 8.21
C GLY A 155 17.68 -20.56 7.49
N ALA A 156 16.76 -19.74 7.99
CA ALA A 156 16.50 -18.39 7.45
C ALA A 156 17.74 -17.48 7.56
N ALA A 157 18.43 -17.49 8.70
CA ALA A 157 19.66 -16.73 8.91
C ALA A 157 20.80 -17.18 7.95
N LYS A 158 20.87 -18.48 7.65
CA LYS A 158 21.83 -19.05 6.68
C LYS A 158 21.52 -18.60 5.25
N GLY A 159 20.24 -18.50 4.87
CA GLY A 159 19.81 -17.94 3.58
C GLY A 159 20.25 -16.48 3.41
N MET A 160 20.12 -15.68 4.48
CA MET A 160 20.57 -14.28 4.48
C MET A 160 22.10 -14.17 4.38
N GLY A 161 22.83 -15.03 5.09
CA GLY A 161 24.29 -15.11 4.99
C GLY A 161 24.78 -15.51 3.59
N ALA A 162 24.07 -16.44 2.92
CA ALA A 162 24.34 -16.79 1.53
C ALA A 162 24.13 -15.60 0.58
N ALA A 163 23.02 -14.88 0.69
CA ALA A 163 22.73 -13.65 -0.07
C ALA A 163 23.82 -12.58 0.10
N PHE A 164 24.28 -12.36 1.32
CA PHE A 164 25.35 -11.39 1.58
C PHE A 164 26.67 -11.83 0.93
N SER A 165 27.02 -13.11 1.04
CA SER A 165 28.24 -13.65 0.44
C SER A 165 28.23 -13.58 -1.09
N THR A 166 27.09 -13.82 -1.75
CA THR A 166 26.99 -13.70 -3.22
C THR A 166 27.20 -12.26 -3.68
N SER A 167 26.66 -11.29 -2.94
CA SER A 167 26.82 -9.86 -3.23
C SER A 167 28.28 -9.41 -3.07
N LEU A 168 28.91 -9.84 -1.97
CA LEU A 168 30.31 -9.52 -1.69
C LEU A 168 31.24 -10.09 -2.77
N VAL A 169 30.99 -11.32 -3.23
CA VAL A 169 31.78 -11.93 -4.32
C VAL A 169 31.55 -11.21 -5.64
N GLY A 170 30.32 -10.82 -5.97
CA GLY A 170 30.02 -10.05 -7.18
C GLY A 170 30.73 -8.70 -7.22
N LEU A 171 30.71 -7.97 -6.10
CA LEU A 171 31.35 -6.66 -5.98
C LEU A 171 32.87 -6.74 -5.90
N LEU A 172 33.43 -7.64 -5.08
CA LEU A 172 34.88 -7.82 -5.02
C LEU A 172 35.41 -8.34 -6.35
N GLY A 173 34.70 -9.28 -6.97
CA GLY A 173 35.05 -9.81 -8.27
C GLY A 173 35.05 -8.76 -9.37
N SER A 174 34.07 -7.85 -9.39
CA SER A 174 34.02 -6.75 -10.37
C SER A 174 35.17 -5.75 -10.19
N VAL A 175 35.52 -5.42 -8.94
CA VAL A 175 36.66 -4.56 -8.61
C VAL A 175 37.97 -5.20 -9.05
N ILE A 176 38.20 -6.47 -8.72
CA ILE A 176 39.40 -7.21 -9.13
C ILE A 176 39.48 -7.28 -10.66
N LEU A 177 38.36 -7.57 -11.33
CA LEU A 177 38.31 -7.62 -12.79
C LEU A 177 38.64 -6.27 -13.40
N ASN A 178 38.13 -5.17 -12.81
CA ASN A 178 38.42 -3.82 -13.30
C ASN A 178 39.92 -3.49 -13.24
N PHE A 179 40.57 -3.76 -12.12
CA PHE A 179 42.02 -3.58 -12.02
C PHE A 179 42.79 -4.47 -13.01
N ALA A 180 42.34 -5.72 -13.22
CA ALA A 180 42.95 -6.62 -14.19
C ALA A 180 42.79 -6.12 -15.64
N LEU A 181 41.63 -5.56 -15.98
CA LEU A 181 41.37 -5.00 -17.31
C LEU A 181 42.18 -3.73 -17.57
N ILE A 182 42.34 -2.85 -16.57
CA ILE A 182 43.23 -1.67 -16.68
C ILE A 182 44.67 -2.10 -17.01
N ALA A 183 45.17 -3.17 -16.38
CA ALA A 183 46.53 -3.65 -16.63
C ALA A 183 46.68 -4.34 -18.01
N VAL A 184 45.61 -4.94 -18.53
CA VAL A 184 45.65 -5.79 -19.72
C VAL A 184 44.62 -5.34 -20.77
N ASP A 185 44.45 -4.05 -20.97
CA ASP A 185 43.38 -3.56 -21.84
C ASP A 185 43.61 -3.97 -23.32
N CYS A 186 42.58 -4.55 -23.93
CA CYS A 186 42.58 -4.91 -25.35
C CYS A 186 42.19 -3.74 -26.26
N GLU A 187 41.38 -2.78 -25.79
CA GLU A 187 40.98 -1.60 -26.58
C GLU A 187 42.18 -0.69 -26.86
N ASP A 188 43.05 -0.50 -25.86
CA ASP A 188 44.32 0.21 -26.04
C ASP A 188 45.20 -0.42 -27.11
N GLN A 189 45.27 -1.76 -27.12
CA GLN A 189 46.07 -2.49 -28.10
C GLN A 189 45.47 -2.40 -29.51
N LYS A 190 44.14 -2.40 -29.63
CA LYS A 190 43.43 -2.19 -30.91
C LYS A 190 43.73 -0.81 -31.48
N ARG A 191 43.65 0.23 -30.66
CA ARG A 191 43.99 1.60 -31.04
C ARG A 191 45.45 1.72 -31.51
N SER A 192 46.39 1.13 -30.77
CA SER A 192 47.80 1.09 -31.19
C SER A 192 47.97 0.39 -32.54
N LEU A 193 47.26 -0.71 -32.79
CA LEU A 193 47.30 -1.42 -34.06
C LEU A 193 46.73 -0.58 -35.21
N MET A 194 45.62 0.13 -34.99
CA MET A 194 45.04 1.03 -36.01
C MET A 194 46.03 2.12 -36.42
N ILE A 195 46.72 2.72 -35.44
CA ILE A 195 47.78 3.72 -35.69
C ILE A 195 48.95 3.09 -36.47
N ASP A 196 49.40 1.89 -36.10
CA ASP A 196 50.46 1.18 -36.84
C ASP A 196 50.09 0.93 -38.32
N ILE A 197 48.80 0.63 -38.57
CA ILE A 197 48.26 0.41 -39.93
C ILE A 197 48.22 1.72 -40.71
N GLU A 198 47.68 2.78 -40.11
CA GLU A 198 47.61 4.12 -40.71
C GLU A 198 49.01 4.62 -41.09
N GLU A 199 49.97 4.55 -40.17
CA GLU A 199 51.36 4.95 -40.41
C GLU A 199 52.00 4.16 -41.55
N TYR A 200 51.68 2.86 -41.67
CA TYR A 200 52.18 2.04 -42.77
C TYR A 200 51.58 2.43 -44.13
N LEU A 201 50.28 2.67 -44.20
CA LEU A 201 49.61 3.05 -45.43
C LEU A 201 50.11 4.41 -45.94
N ASP A 202 50.14 5.41 -45.08
CA ASP A 202 50.48 6.78 -45.49
C ASP A 202 51.97 6.95 -45.79
N ASN A 203 52.87 6.33 -45.02
CA ASN A 203 54.32 6.51 -45.25
C ASN A 203 54.92 5.52 -46.24
N ASN A 204 54.32 4.34 -46.43
CA ASN A 204 54.88 3.32 -47.32
C ASN A 204 54.09 3.19 -48.61
N ILE A 205 52.78 2.98 -48.51
CA ILE A 205 51.95 2.72 -49.68
C ILE A 205 51.69 4.00 -50.49
N ALA A 206 51.40 5.13 -49.84
CA ALA A 206 51.17 6.40 -50.56
C ALA A 206 52.40 6.83 -51.37
N VAL A 207 53.60 6.67 -50.81
CA VAL A 207 54.87 6.96 -51.50
C VAL A 207 55.09 6.04 -52.71
N LEU A 208 54.72 4.76 -52.62
CA LEU A 208 54.79 3.83 -53.74
C LEU A 208 53.85 4.23 -54.88
N ILE A 209 52.61 4.64 -54.56
CA ILE A 209 51.62 5.10 -55.55
C ILE A 209 52.10 6.39 -56.25
N ALA A 210 52.72 7.32 -55.51
CA ALA A 210 53.24 8.55 -56.09
C ALA A 210 54.42 8.32 -57.06
N LYS A 211 55.28 7.33 -56.77
CA LYS A 211 56.47 7.03 -57.59
C LYS A 211 56.13 6.35 -58.92
N ASP A 212 55.06 5.56 -58.98
CA ASP A 212 54.63 4.85 -60.19
C ASP A 212 54.11 5.82 -61.28
N LYS A 213 53.51 6.95 -60.87
CA LYS A 213 53.02 8.01 -61.77
C LYS A 213 54.14 8.83 -62.42
N GLU A 214 55.29 8.99 -61.77
CA GLU A 214 56.43 9.75 -62.33
C GLU A 214 57.08 9.03 -63.53
N THR A 215 57.01 7.70 -63.55
CA THR A 215 57.51 6.85 -64.65
C THR A 215 56.70 6.98 -65.94
N GLU A 216 55.38 7.14 -65.90
CA GLU A 216 54.54 7.31 -67.10
C GLU A 216 54.88 8.58 -67.90
N TYR A 217 55.14 9.70 -67.21
CA TYR A 217 55.51 10.96 -67.86
C TYR A 217 56.87 10.88 -68.57
N THR A 218 57.83 10.14 -68.02
CA THR A 218 59.14 9.92 -68.67
C THR A 218 59.07 8.99 -69.89
N MET A 219 58.15 8.02 -69.89
CA MET A 219 57.96 7.09 -71.02
C MET A 219 57.30 7.78 -72.22
N MET A 220 56.31 8.65 -71.98
CA MET A 220 55.67 9.48 -73.02
C MET A 220 56.69 10.36 -73.76
N ASN A 221 57.65 10.94 -73.04
CA ASN A 221 58.66 11.83 -73.60
C ASN A 221 59.69 11.09 -74.48
N ARG A 222 59.96 9.80 -74.21
CA ARG A 222 60.83 8.96 -75.05
C ARG A 222 60.17 8.58 -76.38
N ILE A 223 58.88 8.24 -76.34
CA ILE A 223 58.09 7.82 -77.51
C ILE A 223 57.97 8.98 -78.53
N LEU A 224 57.77 10.21 -78.06
CA LEU A 224 57.70 11.39 -78.92
C LEU A 224 59.02 11.65 -79.67
N LYS A 225 60.17 11.43 -79.02
CA LYS A 225 61.50 11.65 -79.62
C LYS A 225 61.84 10.63 -80.70
N ASP A 226 61.49 9.36 -80.49
CA ASP A 226 61.74 8.28 -81.46
C ASP A 226 60.87 8.48 -82.73
N THR A 227 59.65 9.00 -82.57
CA THR A 227 58.72 9.28 -83.67
C THR A 227 59.22 10.35 -84.64
N PHE A 228 59.93 11.39 -84.15
CA PHE A 228 60.43 12.49 -85.00
C PHE A 228 61.63 12.10 -85.89
N VAL A 229 62.44 11.13 -85.48
CA VAL A 229 63.63 10.67 -86.24
C VAL A 229 63.22 9.79 -87.42
N GLU A 230 62.21 8.94 -87.23
CA GLU A 230 61.68 8.06 -88.27
C GLU A 230 60.92 8.84 -89.36
N PHE A 231 60.30 9.97 -89.01
CA PHE A 231 59.60 10.85 -89.94
C PHE A 231 60.54 11.51 -90.97
N GLY A 232 61.76 11.86 -90.56
CA GLY A 232 62.73 12.55 -91.42
C GLY A 232 63.31 11.67 -92.54
N SER A 233 63.56 10.39 -92.25
CA SER A 233 64.13 9.44 -93.22
C SER A 233 63.15 9.06 -94.33
N LYS A 234 61.84 9.16 -94.09
CA LYS A 234 60.80 8.66 -95.00
C LYS A 234 60.43 9.68 -96.09
N ILE A 235 60.71 10.97 -95.86
CA ILE A 235 60.36 12.07 -96.77
C ILE A 235 61.26 12.11 -98.01
N GLU A 236 62.54 11.77 -97.86
CA GLU A 236 63.54 11.82 -98.94
C GLU A 236 63.25 10.79 -100.05
N ASP A 237 62.93 9.55 -99.66
CA ASP A 237 62.58 8.48 -100.61
C ASP A 237 61.24 8.72 -101.32
N THR A 238 60.29 9.37 -100.64
CA THR A 238 58.93 9.59 -101.15
C THR A 238 58.88 10.63 -102.27
N LEU A 239 59.72 11.67 -102.24
CA LEU A 239 59.74 12.73 -103.25
C LEU A 239 60.19 12.23 -104.63
N LYS A 240 61.07 11.22 -104.68
CA LYS A 240 61.59 10.66 -105.93
C LYS A 240 60.54 9.82 -106.67
N GLN A 241 59.74 9.04 -105.94
CA GLN A 241 58.61 8.27 -106.49
C GLN A 241 57.40 9.15 -106.85
N THR A 242 57.25 10.31 -106.22
CA THR A 242 56.10 11.22 -106.42
C THR A 242 56.08 11.83 -107.83
N ILE A 243 57.24 12.08 -108.43
CA ILE A 243 57.36 12.71 -109.75
C ILE A 243 56.93 11.76 -110.88
N GLU A 244 57.23 10.46 -110.74
CA GLU A 244 56.79 9.43 -111.70
C GLU A 244 55.31 9.09 -111.55
N SER A 245 54.77 9.15 -110.31
CA SER A 245 53.35 8.88 -110.00
C SER A 245 52.40 10.06 -110.32
N PHE A 246 52.92 11.26 -110.56
CA PHE A 246 52.10 12.47 -110.75
C PHE A 246 51.31 12.46 -112.07
N ALA A 247 51.84 11.78 -113.09
CA ALA A 247 51.20 11.64 -114.39
C ALA A 247 49.96 10.74 -114.36
N ASP A 248 49.98 9.65 -113.58
CA ASP A 248 48.87 8.69 -113.48
C ASP A 248 47.79 9.11 -112.46
N LYS A 249 48.13 9.93 -111.45
CA LYS A 249 47.20 10.31 -110.36
C LYS A 249 46.25 11.45 -110.69
N LEU A 250 46.58 12.32 -111.64
CA LEU A 250 45.73 13.46 -112.04
C LEU A 250 44.34 13.00 -112.54
N THR A 251 44.26 11.80 -113.12
CA THR A 251 43.01 11.18 -113.57
C THR A 251 42.17 10.60 -112.43
N ASN A 252 42.80 10.15 -111.34
CA ASN A 252 42.09 9.61 -110.16
C ASN A 252 41.62 10.70 -109.18
N VAL A 253 42.31 11.85 -109.11
CA VAL A 253 41.93 13.00 -108.27
C VAL A 253 40.55 13.56 -108.61
N VAL A 254 40.13 13.48 -109.88
CA VAL A 254 38.78 13.91 -110.30
C VAL A 254 37.68 13.01 -109.73
N MET A 255 37.96 11.71 -109.50
CA MET A 255 37.05 10.80 -108.80
C MET A 255 37.09 10.98 -107.27
N ASP A 256 38.28 11.15 -106.68
CA ASP A 256 38.43 11.32 -105.22
C ASP A 256 37.84 12.64 -104.68
N VAL A 257 37.81 13.69 -105.50
CA VAL A 257 37.13 14.97 -105.16
C VAL A 257 35.61 14.79 -105.08
N SER A 258 35.01 13.95 -105.92
CA SER A 258 33.58 13.64 -105.87
C SER A 258 33.23 12.85 -104.60
N VAL A 259 34.04 11.86 -104.23
CA VAL A 259 33.86 11.08 -102.99
C VAL A 259 34.10 11.95 -101.74
N SER A 260 35.11 12.84 -101.77
CA SER A 260 35.37 13.78 -100.68
C SER A 260 34.23 14.78 -100.48
N SER A 261 33.61 15.27 -101.57
CA SER A 261 32.43 16.14 -101.50
C SER A 261 31.26 15.43 -100.80
N GLN A 262 31.06 14.13 -101.08
CA GLN A 262 30.02 13.32 -100.47
C GLN A 262 30.27 13.04 -98.98
N ALA A 263 31.54 12.82 -98.61
CA ALA A 263 31.94 12.70 -97.20
C ALA A 263 31.77 14.02 -96.43
N LEU A 264 32.01 15.17 -97.09
CA LEU A 264 31.79 16.49 -96.52
C LEU A 264 30.30 16.76 -96.30
N ASP A 265 29.43 16.46 -97.26
CA ASP A 265 27.97 16.54 -97.10
C ASP A 265 27.48 15.69 -95.92
N THR A 266 27.95 14.44 -95.82
CA THR A 266 27.61 13.55 -94.69
C THR A 266 28.07 14.13 -93.34
N THR A 267 29.21 14.82 -93.33
CA THR A 267 29.75 15.46 -92.12
C THR A 267 28.92 16.68 -91.72
N VAL A 268 28.49 17.48 -92.69
CA VAL A 268 27.59 18.63 -92.47
C VAL A 268 26.24 18.16 -91.94
N GLU A 269 25.64 17.12 -92.50
CA GLU A 269 24.39 16.53 -91.99
C GLU A 269 24.51 16.04 -90.55
N ARG A 270 25.63 15.36 -90.22
CA ARG A 270 25.90 14.91 -88.84
C ARG A 270 26.12 16.08 -87.89
N PHE A 271 26.77 17.13 -88.34
CA PHE A 271 27.00 18.33 -87.55
C PHE A 271 25.68 19.06 -87.26
N ASP A 272 24.81 19.21 -88.26
CA ASP A 272 23.46 19.76 -88.09
C ASP A 272 22.62 18.92 -87.11
N SER A 273 22.69 17.59 -87.21
CA SER A 273 22.02 16.69 -86.27
C SER A 273 22.55 16.85 -84.84
N ALA A 274 23.86 17.01 -84.66
CA ALA A 274 24.46 17.26 -83.35
C ALA A 274 24.05 18.62 -82.77
N ILE A 275 24.02 19.67 -83.58
CA ILE A 275 23.54 21.00 -83.16
C ILE A 275 22.06 20.94 -82.78
N SER A 276 21.23 20.24 -83.56
CA SER A 276 19.82 20.06 -83.24
C SER A 276 19.63 19.34 -81.91
N THR A 277 20.39 18.26 -81.67
CA THR A 277 20.35 17.51 -80.41
C THR A 277 20.81 18.37 -79.23
N LEU A 278 21.87 19.16 -79.42
CA LEU A 278 22.37 20.08 -78.40
C LEU A 278 21.37 21.18 -78.07
N ALA A 279 20.68 21.72 -79.08
CA ALA A 279 19.63 22.71 -78.88
C ALA A 279 18.46 22.15 -78.05
N VAL A 280 18.06 20.90 -78.30
CA VAL A 280 17.06 20.20 -77.48
C VAL A 280 17.55 19.99 -76.06
N ALA A 281 18.78 19.48 -75.87
CA ALA A 281 19.35 19.29 -74.53
C ALA A 281 19.47 20.59 -73.74
N MET A 282 19.85 21.70 -74.38
CA MET A 282 19.89 23.02 -73.74
C MET A 282 18.51 23.53 -73.35
N LYS A 283 17.48 23.23 -74.15
CA LYS A 283 16.09 23.52 -73.81
C LYS A 283 15.63 22.68 -72.62
N ASP A 284 15.93 21.39 -72.59
CA ASP A 284 15.61 20.51 -71.46
C ASP A 284 16.32 20.95 -70.18
N MET A 285 17.59 21.38 -70.28
CA MET A 285 18.36 21.94 -69.16
C MET A 285 17.73 23.24 -68.63
N SER A 286 17.23 24.09 -69.52
CA SER A 286 16.49 25.30 -69.16
C SER A 286 15.20 24.96 -68.43
N ASP A 287 14.42 24.01 -68.94
CA ASP A 287 13.17 23.55 -68.33
C ASP A 287 13.44 22.88 -66.98
N PHE A 288 14.51 22.11 -66.85
CA PHE A 288 14.99 21.57 -65.58
C PHE A 288 15.32 22.68 -64.58
N ASN A 289 16.06 23.72 -64.99
CA ASN A 289 16.44 24.82 -64.11
C ASN A 289 15.21 25.62 -63.63
N LEU A 290 14.20 25.82 -64.49
CA LEU A 290 12.93 26.44 -64.10
C LEU A 290 12.20 25.61 -63.04
N ASN A 291 12.11 24.28 -63.24
CA ASN A 291 11.51 23.38 -62.25
C ASN A 291 12.29 23.36 -60.94
N LEU A 292 13.62 23.41 -60.99
CA LEU A 292 14.48 23.44 -59.81
C LEU A 292 14.23 24.73 -59.00
N LYS A 293 14.13 25.88 -59.69
CA LYS A 293 13.75 27.15 -59.07
C LYS A 293 12.39 27.07 -58.38
N GLU A 294 11.37 26.55 -59.07
CA GLU A 294 10.03 26.41 -58.48
C GLU A 294 10.04 25.50 -57.24
N ASN A 295 10.81 24.41 -57.28
CA ASN A 295 10.95 23.52 -56.13
C ASN A 295 11.68 24.18 -54.96
N VAL A 296 12.73 24.96 -55.22
CA VAL A 296 13.43 25.74 -54.20
C VAL A 296 12.50 26.77 -53.56
N ASP A 297 11.71 27.48 -54.36
CA ASP A 297 10.72 28.45 -53.86
C ASP A 297 9.65 27.76 -52.99
N LYS A 298 9.14 26.58 -53.39
CA LYS A 298 8.21 25.78 -52.57
C LYS A 298 8.85 25.26 -51.30
N MET A 299 10.11 24.87 -51.35
CA MET A 299 10.85 24.37 -50.21
C MET A 299 11.07 25.48 -49.17
N ASP A 300 11.38 26.70 -49.60
CA ASP A 300 11.48 27.87 -48.72
C ASP A 300 10.18 28.14 -47.96
N VAL A 301 9.05 28.19 -48.69
CA VAL A 301 7.72 28.34 -48.06
C VAL A 301 7.40 27.19 -47.10
N SER A 302 7.79 25.97 -47.43
CA SER A 302 7.57 24.79 -46.57
C SER A 302 8.42 24.85 -45.31
N PHE A 303 9.66 25.32 -45.39
CA PHE A 303 10.52 25.53 -44.23
C PHE A 303 10.01 26.63 -43.31
N ILE A 304 9.51 27.74 -43.87
CA ILE A 304 8.87 28.80 -43.09
C ILE A 304 7.66 28.24 -42.32
N LYS A 305 6.76 27.51 -43.00
CA LYS A 305 5.60 26.88 -42.35
C LYS A 305 6.01 25.85 -41.30
N MET A 306 7.05 25.07 -41.55
CA MET A 306 7.57 24.11 -40.58
C MET A 306 8.14 24.81 -39.35
N SER A 307 8.87 25.91 -39.54
CA SER A 307 9.37 26.75 -38.45
C SER A 307 8.25 27.36 -37.62
N GLU A 308 7.20 27.88 -38.26
CA GLU A 308 6.00 28.39 -37.58
C GLU A 308 5.31 27.29 -36.77
N SER A 309 5.08 26.12 -37.37
CA SER A 309 4.44 24.99 -36.69
C SER A 309 5.26 24.45 -35.52
N LEU A 310 6.60 24.43 -35.64
CA LEU A 310 7.50 24.09 -34.54
C LEU A 310 7.46 25.14 -33.42
N SER A 311 7.41 26.43 -33.77
CA SER A 311 7.25 27.53 -32.81
C SER A 311 5.92 27.43 -32.06
N ASP A 312 4.82 27.18 -32.76
CA ASP A 312 3.50 26.98 -32.15
C ASP A 312 3.47 25.75 -31.24
N SER A 313 4.09 24.66 -31.67
CA SER A 313 4.24 23.44 -30.86
C SER A 313 5.05 23.71 -29.59
N ALA A 314 6.15 24.46 -29.68
CA ALA A 314 6.95 24.86 -28.53
C ALA A 314 6.13 25.72 -27.55
N ASN A 315 5.35 26.69 -28.07
CA ASN A 315 4.47 27.52 -27.25
C ASN A 315 3.39 26.70 -26.53
N LEU A 316 2.81 25.69 -27.20
CA LEU A 316 1.85 24.77 -26.57
C LEU A 316 2.51 23.93 -25.47
N ILE A 317 3.74 23.46 -25.68
CA ILE A 317 4.50 22.71 -24.67
C ILE A 317 4.77 23.60 -23.44
N ILE A 318 5.15 24.87 -23.64
CA ILE A 318 5.37 25.82 -22.53
C ILE A 318 4.07 26.02 -21.74
N LYS A 319 2.94 26.27 -22.42
CA LYS A 319 1.63 26.41 -21.75
C LYS A 319 1.23 25.16 -20.97
N ASN A 320 1.45 23.98 -21.53
CA ASN A 320 1.17 22.72 -20.85
C ASN A 320 2.08 22.53 -19.62
N TYR A 321 3.35 22.90 -19.72
CA TYR A 321 4.28 22.86 -18.60
C TYR A 321 3.82 23.79 -17.46
N ASP A 322 3.39 25.01 -17.78
CA ASP A 322 2.85 25.96 -16.79
C ASP A 322 1.57 25.43 -16.14
N ALA A 323 0.65 24.85 -16.92
CA ALA A 323 -0.58 24.23 -16.39
C ALA A 323 -0.28 23.04 -15.48
N ILE A 324 0.69 22.18 -15.83
CA ILE A 324 1.13 21.07 -14.99
C ILE A 324 1.74 21.58 -13.69
N ARG A 325 2.52 22.67 -13.75
CA ARG A 325 3.13 23.29 -12.58
C ARG A 325 2.07 23.87 -11.64
N GLU A 326 1.06 24.55 -12.17
CA GLU A 326 -0.07 25.08 -11.40
C GLU A 326 -0.86 23.94 -10.75
N PHE A 327 -1.20 22.91 -11.52
CA PHE A 327 -1.86 21.70 -11.00
C PHE A 327 -1.05 21.03 -9.88
N ALA A 328 0.28 20.95 -10.01
CA ALA A 328 1.13 20.37 -8.97
C ALA A 328 1.11 21.20 -7.68
N ASP A 329 1.03 22.53 -7.77
CA ASP A 329 0.88 23.41 -6.61
C ASP A 329 -0.50 23.23 -5.95
N ASP A 330 -1.57 23.14 -6.75
CA ASP A 330 -2.91 22.84 -6.25
C ASP A 330 -2.98 21.50 -5.53
N VAL A 331 -2.37 20.45 -6.10
CA VAL A 331 -2.29 19.13 -5.45
C VAL A 331 -1.52 19.21 -4.13
N LYS A 332 -0.43 19.97 -4.08
CA LYS A 332 0.34 20.18 -2.85
C LYS A 332 -0.48 20.93 -1.80
N ASN A 333 -1.22 21.95 -2.20
CA ASN A 333 -2.10 22.72 -1.32
C ASN A 333 -3.25 21.85 -0.78
N ALA A 334 -3.88 21.05 -1.64
CA ALA A 334 -4.91 20.09 -1.25
C ALA A 334 -4.37 19.03 -0.28
N ALA A 335 -3.19 18.46 -0.55
CA ALA A 335 -2.54 17.51 0.36
C ALA A 335 -2.24 18.14 1.73
N GLY A 336 -1.81 19.42 1.75
CA GLY A 336 -1.63 20.19 2.98
C GLY A 336 -2.92 20.36 3.77
N GLN A 337 -4.01 20.75 3.12
CA GLN A 337 -5.33 20.88 3.76
C GLN A 337 -5.85 19.54 4.28
N MET A 338 -5.71 18.46 3.51
CA MET A 338 -6.09 17.10 3.93
C MET A 338 -5.30 16.66 5.17
N ALA A 339 -4.00 16.96 5.24
CA ALA A 339 -3.19 16.64 6.43
C ALA A 339 -3.68 17.38 7.68
N VAL A 340 -4.08 18.65 7.54
CA VAL A 340 -4.68 19.44 8.64
C VAL A 340 -6.03 18.84 9.05
N SER A 341 -6.93 18.61 8.11
CA SER A 341 -8.26 18.04 8.38
C SER A 341 -8.19 16.64 9.01
N ASN A 342 -7.27 15.79 8.56
CA ASN A 342 -7.03 14.49 9.17
C ASN A 342 -6.54 14.63 10.62
N LYS A 343 -5.69 15.62 10.91
CA LYS A 343 -5.22 15.89 12.28
C LYS A 343 -6.37 16.34 13.19
N GLU A 344 -7.25 17.21 12.70
CA GLU A 344 -8.44 17.64 13.43
C GLU A 344 -9.38 16.47 13.71
N THR A 345 -9.69 15.65 12.68
CA THR A 345 -10.52 14.45 12.81
C THR A 345 -9.93 13.47 13.84
N MET A 346 -8.61 13.27 13.85
CA MET A 346 -7.94 12.44 14.86
C MET A 346 -8.08 13.01 16.27
N GLN A 347 -8.03 14.33 16.44
CA GLN A 347 -8.25 14.97 17.75
C GLN A 347 -9.70 14.84 18.21
N GLU A 348 -10.67 14.96 17.31
CA GLU A 348 -12.08 14.72 17.60
C GLU A 348 -12.33 13.27 18.02
N LEU A 349 -11.76 12.30 17.28
CA LEU A 349 -11.86 10.88 17.64
C LEU A 349 -11.21 10.58 18.99
N ALA A 350 -10.07 11.20 19.30
CA ALA A 350 -9.46 11.08 20.63
C ALA A 350 -10.37 11.63 21.74
N THR A 351 -11.03 12.76 21.49
CA THR A 351 -11.99 13.36 22.42
C THR A 351 -13.21 12.46 22.61
N LEU A 352 -13.74 11.89 21.52
CA LEU A 352 -14.87 10.97 21.57
C LEU A 352 -14.51 9.67 22.31
N ALA A 353 -13.29 9.15 22.12
CA ALA A 353 -12.81 8.00 22.89
C ALA A 353 -12.78 8.29 24.40
N ILE A 354 -12.35 9.48 24.81
CA ILE A 354 -12.38 9.93 26.22
C ILE A 354 -13.83 10.01 26.74
N GLN A 355 -14.75 10.56 25.96
CA GLN A 355 -16.16 10.65 26.36
C GLN A 355 -16.83 9.27 26.49
N VAL A 356 -16.50 8.33 25.61
CA VAL A 356 -16.98 6.94 25.70
C VAL A 356 -16.45 6.29 26.99
N ASP A 357 -15.17 6.46 27.31
CA ASP A 357 -14.59 5.94 28.56
C ASP A 357 -15.27 6.52 29.82
N GLN A 358 -15.53 7.83 29.82
CA GLN A 358 -16.30 8.49 30.88
C GLN A 358 -17.72 7.93 31.01
N THR A 359 -18.39 7.68 29.88
CA THR A 359 -19.74 7.10 29.86
C THR A 359 -19.74 5.67 30.41
N VAL A 360 -18.75 4.86 30.02
CA VAL A 360 -18.56 3.50 30.55
C VAL A 360 -18.33 3.55 32.07
N THR A 361 -17.49 4.45 32.54
CA THR A 361 -17.23 4.65 33.98
C THR A 361 -18.51 5.06 34.73
N ALA A 362 -19.30 5.99 34.18
CA ALA A 362 -20.58 6.39 34.76
C ALA A 362 -21.58 5.23 34.83
N LEU A 363 -21.65 4.39 33.78
CA LEU A 363 -22.48 3.18 33.77
C LEU A 363 -22.03 2.15 34.81
N GLN A 364 -20.72 1.98 35.01
CA GLN A 364 -20.18 1.11 36.06
C GLN A 364 -20.58 1.61 37.46
N GLN A 365 -20.46 2.92 37.70
CA GLN A 365 -20.90 3.53 38.97
C GLN A 365 -22.40 3.35 39.19
N LEU A 366 -23.23 3.63 38.17
CA LEU A 366 -24.68 3.43 38.26
C LEU A 366 -25.03 1.97 38.56
N THR A 367 -24.36 1.02 37.89
CA THR A 367 -24.54 -0.41 38.14
C THR A 367 -24.18 -0.77 39.58
N GLY A 368 -23.09 -0.20 40.11
CA GLY A 368 -22.69 -0.36 41.51
C GLY A 368 -23.74 0.16 42.49
N THR A 369 -24.23 1.39 42.28
CA THR A 369 -25.26 2.01 43.11
C THR A 369 -26.59 1.25 43.03
N MET A 370 -27.00 0.79 41.84
CA MET A 370 -28.19 -0.04 41.69
C MET A 370 -28.07 -1.36 42.43
N LYS A 371 -26.90 -2.02 42.37
CA LYS A 371 -26.64 -3.24 43.13
C LYS A 371 -26.75 -3.00 44.63
N GLN A 372 -26.12 -1.94 45.15
CA GLN A 372 -26.21 -1.57 46.56
C GLN A 372 -27.65 -1.28 46.98
N SER A 373 -28.37 -0.46 46.21
CA SER A 373 -29.78 -0.15 46.50
C SER A 373 -30.65 -1.41 46.49
N SER A 374 -30.39 -2.35 45.58
CA SER A 374 -31.07 -3.64 45.56
C SER A 374 -30.80 -4.46 46.81
N GLU A 375 -29.56 -4.49 47.29
CA GLU A 375 -29.17 -5.20 48.53
C GLU A 375 -29.82 -4.54 49.76
N GLU A 376 -29.82 -3.21 49.84
CA GLU A 376 -30.47 -2.44 50.92
C GLU A 376 -31.99 -2.65 50.92
N ASN A 377 -32.64 -2.63 49.75
CA ASN A 377 -34.06 -2.90 49.62
C ASN A 377 -34.39 -4.34 50.05
N ALA A 378 -33.61 -5.34 49.63
CA ALA A 378 -33.81 -6.72 50.06
C ALA A 378 -33.68 -6.86 51.59
N ALA A 379 -32.71 -6.18 52.21
CA ALA A 379 -32.57 -6.15 53.67
C ALA A 379 -33.77 -5.47 54.35
N SER A 380 -34.24 -4.34 53.81
CA SER A 380 -35.43 -3.63 54.31
C SER A 380 -36.70 -4.50 54.22
N TYR A 381 -36.90 -5.21 53.10
CA TYR A 381 -37.99 -6.17 52.96
C TYR A 381 -37.93 -7.29 54.00
N ASN A 382 -36.75 -7.84 54.25
CA ASN A 382 -36.57 -8.87 55.28
C ASN A 382 -36.86 -8.33 56.68
N ASN A 383 -36.42 -7.11 57.00
CA ASN A 383 -36.71 -6.46 58.27
C ASN A 383 -38.21 -6.17 58.44
N MET A 384 -38.88 -5.71 57.37
CA MET A 384 -40.33 -5.47 57.39
C MET A 384 -41.10 -6.78 57.55
N LYS A 385 -40.67 -7.85 56.89
CA LYS A 385 -41.22 -9.20 57.08
C LYS A 385 -41.09 -9.65 58.54
N ASP A 386 -39.91 -9.53 59.14
CA ASP A 386 -39.68 -9.91 60.55
C ASP A 386 -40.52 -9.06 61.52
N ALA A 387 -40.62 -7.74 61.29
CA ALA A 387 -41.45 -6.85 62.07
C ALA A 387 -42.95 -7.21 61.97
N PHE A 388 -43.41 -7.55 60.77
CA PHE A 388 -44.78 -7.99 60.53
C PHE A 388 -45.07 -9.34 61.22
N GLU A 389 -44.16 -10.30 61.14
CA GLU A 389 -44.26 -11.58 61.84
C GLU A 389 -44.37 -11.39 63.36
N LYS A 390 -43.50 -10.53 63.94
CA LYS A 390 -43.59 -10.14 65.36
C LYS A 390 -44.91 -9.45 65.70
N ALA A 391 -45.40 -8.56 64.84
CA ALA A 391 -46.68 -7.87 65.06
C ALA A 391 -47.87 -8.83 65.04
N ILE A 392 -47.88 -9.82 64.13
CA ILE A 392 -48.90 -10.89 64.11
C ILE A 392 -48.85 -11.69 65.41
N ILE A 393 -47.66 -12.10 65.86
CA ILE A 393 -47.51 -12.86 67.11
C ILE A 393 -48.02 -12.04 68.31
N ALA A 394 -47.62 -10.77 68.41
CA ALA A 394 -48.05 -9.87 69.48
C ALA A 394 -49.57 -9.66 69.46
N THR A 395 -50.17 -9.42 68.30
CA THR A 395 -51.62 -9.28 68.13
C THR A 395 -52.33 -10.57 68.57
N SER A 396 -51.80 -11.73 68.18
CA SER A 396 -52.35 -13.03 68.60
C SER A 396 -52.30 -13.22 70.12
N MET A 397 -51.21 -12.81 70.78
CA MET A 397 -51.10 -12.83 72.24
C MET A 397 -52.12 -11.88 72.90
N GLU A 398 -52.29 -10.68 72.35
CA GLU A 398 -53.23 -9.69 72.87
C GLU A 398 -54.68 -10.13 72.71
N VAL A 399 -55.05 -10.77 71.59
CA VAL A 399 -56.36 -11.40 71.37
C VAL A 399 -56.61 -12.54 72.37
N SER A 400 -55.60 -13.36 72.65
CA SER A 400 -55.70 -14.41 73.69
C SER A 400 -55.94 -13.80 75.07
N SER A 401 -55.17 -12.77 75.43
CA SER A 401 -55.34 -12.06 76.71
C SER A 401 -56.71 -11.39 76.84
N LEU A 402 -57.22 -10.79 75.76
CA LEU A 402 -58.55 -10.21 75.72
C LEU A 402 -59.63 -11.28 75.96
N THR A 403 -59.46 -12.45 75.35
CA THR A 403 -60.36 -13.60 75.54
C THR A 403 -60.39 -14.05 77.00
N ASP A 404 -59.22 -14.13 77.66
CA ASP A 404 -59.12 -14.45 79.09
C ASP A 404 -59.77 -13.38 79.97
N LYS A 405 -59.56 -12.09 79.66
CA LYS A 405 -60.22 -10.98 80.37
C LYS A 405 -61.74 -11.02 80.23
N ILE A 406 -62.25 -11.25 79.01
CA ILE A 406 -63.69 -11.39 78.77
C ILE A 406 -64.25 -12.54 79.59
N LYS A 407 -63.57 -13.69 79.60
CA LYS A 407 -63.97 -14.84 80.41
C LYS A 407 -64.07 -14.48 81.90
N ASN A 408 -63.02 -13.88 82.46
CA ASN A 408 -62.98 -13.52 83.88
C ASN A 408 -64.03 -12.46 84.25
N SER A 409 -64.17 -11.39 83.45
CA SER A 409 -65.18 -10.35 83.72
C SER A 409 -66.62 -10.87 83.55
N PHE A 410 -66.84 -11.82 82.65
CA PHE A 410 -68.14 -12.48 82.52
C PHE A 410 -68.45 -13.37 83.72
N GLU A 411 -67.46 -14.13 84.21
CA GLU A 411 -67.58 -14.91 85.46
C GLU A 411 -67.88 -14.00 86.66
N GLU A 412 -67.16 -12.88 86.83
CA GLU A 412 -67.43 -11.88 87.88
C GLU A 412 -68.83 -11.28 87.77
N ALA A 413 -69.26 -10.87 86.57
CA ALA A 413 -70.60 -10.28 86.37
C ALA A 413 -71.73 -11.29 86.66
N LEU A 414 -71.54 -12.57 86.31
CA LEU A 414 -72.47 -13.65 86.67
C LEU A 414 -72.56 -13.85 88.17
N GLN A 415 -71.41 -13.85 88.86
CA GLN A 415 -71.32 -13.98 90.31
C GLN A 415 -72.01 -12.79 91.01
N GLU A 416 -71.70 -11.56 90.61
CA GLU A 416 -72.30 -10.34 91.16
C GLU A 416 -73.81 -10.30 90.93
N SER A 417 -74.26 -10.69 89.73
CA SER A 417 -75.70 -10.79 89.43
C SER A 417 -76.39 -11.84 90.31
N SER A 418 -75.74 -12.99 90.52
CA SER A 418 -76.22 -14.03 91.44
C SER A 418 -76.35 -13.51 92.87
N ASP A 419 -75.36 -12.79 93.38
CA ASP A 419 -75.38 -12.21 94.72
C ASP A 419 -76.49 -11.15 94.86
N ILE A 420 -76.65 -10.26 93.88
CA ILE A 420 -77.75 -9.27 93.86
C ILE A 420 -79.12 -9.97 93.86
N ILE A 421 -79.29 -11.02 93.06
CA ILE A 421 -80.53 -11.80 93.03
C ILE A 421 -80.79 -12.44 94.41
N ALA A 422 -79.79 -13.06 95.02
CA ALA A 422 -79.92 -13.67 96.35
C ALA A 422 -80.31 -12.63 97.41
N GLN A 423 -79.65 -11.46 97.40
CA GLN A 423 -79.90 -10.37 98.34
C GLN A 423 -81.31 -9.79 98.17
N LYS A 424 -81.76 -9.61 96.92
CA LYS A 424 -83.09 -9.08 96.61
C LYS A 424 -84.20 -10.06 96.97
N THR A 425 -83.98 -11.36 96.73
CA THR A 425 -84.89 -12.42 97.18
C THR A 425 -85.00 -12.44 98.70
N ALA A 426 -83.89 -12.38 99.43
CA ALA A 426 -83.87 -12.32 100.89
C ALA A 426 -84.62 -11.10 101.44
N SER A 427 -84.33 -9.90 100.91
CA SER A 427 -85.02 -8.65 101.28
C SER A 427 -86.53 -8.71 101.01
N THR A 428 -86.95 -9.29 99.90
CA THR A 428 -88.37 -9.44 99.56
C THR A 428 -89.05 -10.39 100.54
N MET A 429 -88.39 -11.50 100.89
CA MET A 429 -88.87 -12.47 101.87
C MET A 429 -89.02 -11.85 103.25
N GLU A 430 -88.06 -11.02 103.67
CA GLU A 430 -88.10 -10.28 104.94
C GLU A 430 -89.28 -9.29 104.99
N LYS A 431 -89.50 -8.49 103.93
CA LYS A 431 -90.66 -7.58 103.83
C LYS A 431 -92.00 -8.32 103.86
N SER A 432 -92.09 -9.50 103.23
CA SER A 432 -93.27 -10.35 103.34
C SER A 432 -93.47 -10.84 104.77
N MET A 433 -92.40 -11.24 105.46
CA MET A 433 -92.45 -11.67 106.87
C MET A 433 -92.92 -10.53 107.79
N GLU A 434 -92.42 -9.31 107.58
CA GLU A 434 -92.83 -8.12 108.32
C GLU A 434 -94.32 -7.81 108.10
N SER A 435 -94.80 -8.00 106.87
CA SER A 435 -96.21 -7.82 106.52
C SER A 435 -97.10 -8.84 107.22
N VAL A 436 -96.64 -10.09 107.33
CA VAL A 436 -97.32 -11.15 108.12
C VAL A 436 -97.35 -10.79 109.61
N ASN A 437 -96.24 -10.28 110.17
CA ASN A 437 -96.20 -9.84 111.56
C ASN A 437 -97.17 -8.69 111.85
N LYS A 438 -97.24 -7.67 111.00
CA LYS A 438 -98.24 -6.58 111.13
C LYS A 438 -99.67 -7.09 111.09
N MET A 439 -99.95 -8.10 110.25
CA MET A 439 -101.26 -8.74 110.22
C MET A 439 -101.56 -9.49 111.53
N SER A 440 -100.55 -10.10 112.16
CA SER A 440 -100.66 -10.73 113.47
C SER A 440 -100.97 -9.71 114.59
N GLU A 441 -100.27 -8.58 114.63
CA GLU A 441 -100.54 -7.50 115.62
C GLU A 441 -101.95 -6.94 115.49
N SER A 442 -102.44 -6.74 114.26
CA SER A 442 -103.80 -6.27 114.00
C SER A 442 -104.84 -7.26 114.56
N PHE A 443 -104.57 -8.56 114.47
CA PHE A 443 -105.43 -9.61 115.02
C PHE A 443 -105.48 -9.57 116.55
N GLU A 444 -104.32 -9.37 117.20
CA GLU A 444 -104.21 -9.23 118.66
C GLU A 444 -104.94 -7.98 119.17
N ASN A 445 -104.82 -6.86 118.44
CA ASN A 445 -105.48 -5.61 118.79
C ASN A 445 -107.03 -5.73 118.70
N ASN A 446 -107.53 -6.43 117.67
CA ASN A 446 -108.95 -6.75 117.56
C ASN A 446 -109.44 -7.61 118.72
N GLN A 447 -108.63 -8.57 119.18
CA GLN A 447 -108.95 -9.40 120.35
C GLN A 447 -109.12 -8.54 121.63
N LYS A 448 -108.27 -7.51 121.79
CA LYS A 448 -108.29 -6.59 122.93
C LYS A 448 -109.52 -5.65 122.93
N ILE A 449 -109.91 -5.15 121.75
CA ILE A 449 -111.13 -4.34 121.57
C ILE A 449 -112.37 -5.17 121.93
N LEU A 450 -112.39 -6.45 121.54
CA LEU A 450 -113.48 -7.37 121.88
C LEU A 450 -113.60 -7.55 123.40
N ALA A 451 -112.48 -7.71 124.10
CA ALA A 451 -112.43 -7.87 125.56
C ALA A 451 -112.88 -6.60 126.32
N GLN A 452 -112.47 -5.41 125.87
CA GLN A 452 -112.93 -4.14 126.46
C GLN A 452 -114.43 -3.92 126.30
N THR A 453 -114.98 -4.33 125.16
CA THR A 453 -116.43 -4.22 124.90
C THR A 453 -117.22 -5.10 125.88
N ILE A 454 -116.74 -6.30 126.19
CA ILE A 454 -117.40 -7.22 127.13
C ILE A 454 -117.34 -6.71 128.59
N ALA A 455 -116.25 -6.06 129.00
CA ALA A 455 -116.03 -5.62 130.39
C ALA A 455 -116.89 -4.42 130.83
N SER A 456 -117.42 -3.61 129.89
CA SER A 456 -118.13 -2.36 130.20
C SER A 456 -119.67 -2.49 130.36
N LEU A 457 -120.24 -3.68 130.10
CA LEU A 457 -121.68 -3.93 130.22
C LEU A 457 -122.29 -3.79 131.63
N PRO A 458 -121.62 -4.19 132.74
CA PRO A 458 -122.20 -4.12 134.09
C PRO A 458 -122.37 -2.68 134.62
N GLU A 459 -121.48 -1.77 134.20
CA GLU A 459 -121.44 -0.40 134.72
C GLU A 459 -122.50 0.50 134.06
N GLN A 460 -122.83 0.25 132.79
CA GLN A 460 -123.94 0.92 132.10
C GLN A 460 -125.32 0.52 132.66
N THR A 461 -125.48 -0.70 133.21
CA THR A 461 -126.75 -1.15 133.79
C THR A 461 -127.01 -0.56 135.19
N MET A 462 -125.97 -0.31 135.98
CA MET A 462 -126.10 0.21 137.36
C MET A 462 -126.41 1.72 137.42
N VAL A 463 -125.86 2.53 136.50
CA VAL A 463 -126.14 3.97 136.42
C VAL A 463 -127.57 4.23 135.92
N TYR A 464 -128.08 3.40 135.01
CA TYR A 464 -129.47 3.47 134.54
C TYR A 464 -130.48 3.20 135.69
N ASN A 465 -130.20 2.21 136.56
CA ASN A 465 -131.10 1.86 137.67
C ASN A 465 -131.14 2.92 138.79
N LYS A 466 -130.02 3.62 139.05
CA LYS A 466 -129.96 4.69 140.08
C LYS A 466 -130.76 5.95 139.68
N SER A 467 -130.87 6.23 138.38
CA SER A 467 -131.67 7.34 137.83
C SER A 467 -133.19 7.11 137.94
N VAL A 468 -133.62 5.84 138.05
CA VAL A 468 -135.04 5.45 138.16
C VAL A 468 -135.53 5.42 139.62
N SER A 469 -134.68 5.03 140.57
CA SER A 469 -135.08 4.92 141.99
C SER A 469 -135.30 6.29 142.68
N GLY A 470 -134.51 7.32 142.34
CA GLY A 470 -134.70 8.68 142.89
C GLY A 470 -135.99 9.38 142.43
N LYS A 471 -136.54 8.99 141.26
CA LYS A 471 -137.83 9.51 140.76
C LYS A 471 -139.04 8.87 141.46
N ILE A 472 -138.86 7.76 142.18
CA ILE A 472 -139.93 7.10 142.96
C ILE A 472 -140.11 7.76 144.34
N GLN A 473 -139.04 8.19 145.02
CA GLN A 473 -139.17 8.86 146.33
C GLN A 473 -139.87 10.23 146.24
N LYS A 474 -139.73 10.93 145.09
CA LYS A 474 -140.46 12.16 144.77
C LYS A 474 -142.00 11.98 144.74
N LYS A 475 -142.53 10.75 144.81
CA LYS A 475 -143.98 10.48 144.90
C LYS A 475 -144.45 9.97 146.26
N LEU A 476 -143.55 9.58 147.17
CA LEU A 476 -143.91 9.02 148.48
C LEU A 476 -144.02 10.11 149.57
N ASP A 477 -143.14 11.11 149.56
CA ASP A 477 -143.21 12.21 150.54
C ASP A 477 -144.38 13.18 150.26
N ASP A 478 -144.84 13.26 148.99
CA ASP A 478 -146.08 13.94 148.58
C ASP A 478 -147.36 13.27 149.17
N ILE A 479 -147.25 12.06 149.77
CA ILE A 479 -148.37 11.32 150.37
C ILE A 479 -148.38 11.40 151.91
N GLU A 480 -147.24 11.54 152.59
CA GLU A 480 -147.21 11.49 154.07
C GLU A 480 -147.44 12.85 154.75
N LYS A 481 -146.91 13.96 154.24
CA LYS A 481 -147.14 15.28 154.88
C LYS A 481 -148.56 15.83 154.71
N ALA A 482 -149.38 15.22 153.85
CA ALA A 482 -150.79 15.53 153.70
C ALA A 482 -151.68 14.99 154.85
N ILE A 483 -151.15 14.23 155.82
CA ILE A 483 -152.00 13.44 156.74
C ILE A 483 -152.02 13.89 158.20
N ARG A 484 -151.04 14.57 158.77
CA ARG A 484 -151.04 14.81 160.23
C ARG A 484 -150.45 16.18 160.58
N ASN A 485 -151.20 17.14 161.12
CA ASN A 485 -152.29 17.03 162.09
C ASN A 485 -151.87 16.26 163.34
N ASP A 486 -151.97 17.00 164.44
CA ASP A 486 -152.06 16.56 165.84
C ASP A 486 -150.79 16.05 166.52
#